data_AF-A0A3D3M4C2-F1
#
_entry.id   AF-A0A3D3M4C2-F1
#
_cell.length_a   1.000
_cell.length_b   1.000
_cell.length_c   1.000
_cell.angle_alpha   90.00
_cell.angle_beta   90.00
_cell.angle_gamma   90.00
#
_symmetry.space_group_name_H-M   'P 1'
#
loop_
_entity.id
_entity.type
_entity.pdbx_description
1 polymer ?
#
loop_
_entity_poly.entity_id
_entity_poly.type
_entity_poly.pdbx_seq_one_letter_code
_entity_poly.pdbx_strand_id
1 'polypeptide(L)'
;LARARRWWGEAVRSSQDGQSVSVPLTGLMVYSAIEECAPAEFTGLTLEYGTLPGQQVLDALRAEQWLHNNPQAGAVQRRKIKQQLRDAFYVDEPQWKEEVLRQGREVARQALVGLAS
;
A
#
# COMPACT_ATOMS: atom_id res chain seq x y z
N LEU A 1 5.46 -6.45 -17.43
CA LEU A 1 5.37 -4.96 -17.40
C LEU A 1 4.59 -4.35 -18.57
N ALA A 2 4.89 -4.68 -19.83
CA ALA A 2 4.22 -4.04 -20.99
C ALA A 2 2.69 -4.10 -20.97
N ARG A 3 2.08 -5.25 -20.63
CA ARG A 3 0.61 -5.39 -20.53
C ARG A 3 0.01 -4.50 -19.42
N ALA A 4 0.65 -4.43 -18.26
CA ALA A 4 0.24 -3.54 -17.18
C ALA A 4 0.29 -2.05 -17.60
N ARG A 5 1.33 -1.63 -18.34
CA ARG A 5 1.41 -0.25 -18.88
C ARG A 5 0.34 0.05 -19.92
N ARG A 6 -0.08 -0.94 -20.72
CA ARG A 6 -1.24 -0.77 -21.61
C ARG A 6 -2.54 -0.51 -20.83
N TRP A 7 -2.68 -1.09 -19.64
CA TRP A 7 -3.89 -0.93 -18.82
C TRP A 7 -3.88 0.37 -18.01
N TRP A 8 -2.76 0.67 -17.33
CA TRP A 8 -2.69 1.75 -16.32
C TRP A 8 -1.69 2.87 -16.64
N GLY A 9 -1.08 2.85 -17.83
CA GLY A 9 -0.18 3.89 -18.34
C GLY A 9 1.30 3.72 -17.99
N GLU A 10 2.13 4.60 -18.55
CA GLU A 10 3.60 4.54 -18.47
C GLU A 10 4.18 4.80 -17.07
N ALA A 11 3.36 5.35 -16.16
CA ALA A 11 3.77 5.60 -14.78
C ALA A 11 3.93 4.29 -13.98
N VAL A 12 3.41 3.16 -14.45
CA VAL A 12 3.57 1.85 -13.79
C VAL A 12 5.06 1.48 -13.68
N ARG A 13 5.49 1.26 -12.44
CA ARG A 13 6.82 0.77 -12.08
C ARG A 13 6.75 -0.71 -11.69
N SER A 14 7.88 -1.40 -11.88
CA SER A 14 8.07 -2.80 -11.47
C SER A 14 9.04 -2.82 -10.29
N SER A 15 8.65 -3.48 -9.20
CA SER A 15 9.54 -3.76 -8.07
C SER A 15 10.61 -4.80 -8.40
N GLN A 16 10.37 -5.65 -9.42
CA GLN A 16 11.34 -6.64 -9.89
C GLN A 16 12.45 -6.02 -10.75
N ASP A 17 12.17 -4.89 -11.41
CA ASP A 17 13.14 -4.19 -12.28
C ASP A 17 13.95 -3.13 -11.53
N GLY A 18 13.81 -3.05 -10.19
CA GLY A 18 14.51 -2.07 -9.35
C GLY A 18 14.07 -0.61 -9.55
N GLN A 19 13.00 -0.37 -10.31
CA GLN A 19 12.47 0.97 -10.59
C GLN A 19 11.37 1.41 -9.61
N SER A 20 11.07 0.59 -8.60
CA SER A 20 10.14 0.92 -7.52
C SER A 20 10.90 1.30 -6.25
N VAL A 21 10.27 2.13 -5.41
CA VAL A 21 10.70 2.30 -4.01
C VAL A 21 10.55 0.98 -3.24
N SER A 22 9.62 0.13 -3.66
CA SER A 22 9.41 -1.20 -3.10
C SER A 22 10.53 -2.16 -3.51
N VAL A 23 11.08 -2.87 -2.52
CA VAL A 23 12.08 -3.94 -2.73
C VAL A 23 11.45 -5.16 -3.43
N PRO A 24 12.24 -5.99 -4.14
CA PRO A 24 11.76 -7.29 -4.60
C PRO A 24 11.27 -8.13 -3.41
N LEU A 25 10.02 -8.59 -3.49
CA LEU A 25 9.39 -9.41 -2.44
C LEU A 25 9.26 -10.86 -2.90
N THR A 26 9.53 -11.78 -1.97
CA THR A 26 9.30 -13.22 -2.12
C THR A 26 8.11 -13.66 -1.25
N GLY A 27 7.46 -14.77 -1.61
CA GLY A 27 6.33 -15.31 -0.84
C GLY A 27 5.03 -14.51 -0.93
N LEU A 28 4.82 -13.75 -2.01
CA LEU A 28 3.58 -13.01 -2.21
C LEU A 28 2.42 -13.97 -2.54
N MET A 29 1.29 -13.83 -1.84
CA MET A 29 0.08 -14.62 -2.12
C MET A 29 -0.42 -14.49 -3.57
N VAL A 30 -0.06 -13.41 -4.27
CA VAL A 30 -0.37 -13.22 -5.69
C VAL A 30 0.22 -14.32 -6.58
N TYR A 31 1.35 -14.93 -6.16
CA TYR A 31 1.97 -16.03 -6.90
C TYR A 31 1.08 -17.27 -6.90
N SER A 32 0.35 -17.54 -5.81
CA SER A 32 -0.60 -18.65 -5.76
C SER A 32 -1.72 -18.51 -6.79
N ALA A 33 -2.21 -17.29 -7.05
CA ALA A 33 -3.21 -17.09 -8.10
C ALA A 33 -2.65 -17.38 -9.50
N ILE A 34 -1.37 -17.10 -9.74
CA ILE A 34 -0.70 -17.40 -11.02
C ILE A 34 -0.50 -18.91 -11.18
N GLU A 35 -0.10 -19.59 -10.11
CA GLU A 35 0.18 -21.03 -10.10
C GLU A 35 -1.11 -21.86 -10.23
N GLU A 36 -2.15 -21.53 -9.47
CA GLU A 36 -3.38 -22.32 -9.37
C GLU A 36 -4.39 -22.04 -10.49
N CYS A 37 -4.31 -20.87 -11.15
CA CYS A 37 -5.23 -20.49 -12.22
C CYS A 37 -4.62 -20.61 -13.64
N ALA A 38 -3.48 -21.28 -13.79
CA ALA A 38 -2.92 -21.59 -15.09
C ALA A 38 -3.95 -22.34 -15.98
N PRO A 39 -4.10 -21.99 -17.28
CA PRO A 39 -3.23 -21.13 -18.09
C PRO A 39 -3.66 -19.65 -18.17
N ALA A 40 -4.49 -19.14 -17.25
CA ALA A 40 -4.97 -17.76 -17.32
C ALA A 40 -3.82 -16.74 -17.22
N GLU A 41 -3.82 -15.74 -18.08
CA GLU A 41 -2.83 -14.67 -17.99
C GLU A 41 -3.16 -13.69 -16.86
N PHE A 42 -2.25 -13.53 -15.91
CA PHE A 42 -2.38 -12.59 -14.79
C PHE A 42 -1.77 -11.22 -15.09
N THR A 43 -2.52 -10.14 -14.81
CA THR A 43 -2.01 -8.76 -14.85
C THR A 43 -2.42 -8.05 -13.57
N GLY A 44 -1.47 -7.84 -12.65
CA GLY A 44 -1.71 -7.22 -11.35
C GLY A 44 -1.09 -5.83 -11.21
N LEU A 45 -1.65 -5.03 -10.32
CA LEU A 45 -1.14 -3.73 -9.90
C LEU A 45 -1.34 -3.58 -8.39
N THR A 46 -0.32 -3.07 -7.70
CA THR A 46 -0.44 -2.64 -6.30
C THR A 46 -0.58 -1.12 -6.27
N LEU A 47 -1.57 -0.62 -5.53
CA LEU A 47 -1.70 0.80 -5.24
C LEU A 47 -1.15 1.09 -3.84
N GLU A 48 -0.14 1.95 -3.79
CA GLU A 48 0.42 2.46 -2.55
C GLU A 48 -0.02 3.91 -2.38
N TYR A 49 -0.75 4.20 -1.31
CA TYR A 49 -1.18 5.56 -0.97
C TYR A 49 -0.29 6.09 0.16
N GLY A 50 0.53 7.08 -0.15
CA GLY A 50 1.43 7.69 0.83
C GLY A 50 0.66 8.39 1.95
N THR A 51 1.13 8.19 3.20
CA THR A 51 0.65 8.90 4.39
C THR A 51 1.72 9.87 4.89
N LEU A 52 2.64 9.40 5.74
CA LEU A 52 3.78 10.15 6.27
C LEU A 52 5.11 9.65 5.67
N PRO A 53 6.19 10.44 5.77
CA PRO A 53 7.54 9.97 5.43
C PRO A 53 7.90 8.69 6.19
N GLY A 54 8.58 7.75 5.52
CA GLY A 54 8.85 6.41 6.05
C GLY A 54 9.55 6.39 7.42
N GLN A 55 10.45 7.35 7.68
CA GLN A 55 11.09 7.48 8.99
C GLN A 55 10.08 7.77 10.11
N GLN A 56 9.08 8.62 9.85
CA GLN A 56 8.04 8.94 10.82
C GLN A 56 7.11 7.75 11.09
N VAL A 57 6.78 6.98 10.04
CA VAL A 57 6.01 5.74 10.16
C VAL A 57 6.77 4.73 11.02
N LEU A 58 8.07 4.56 10.77
CA LEU A 58 8.92 3.65 11.53
C LEU A 58 9.02 4.06 13.00
N ASP A 59 9.12 5.36 13.29
CA ASP A 59 9.19 5.85 14.66
C ASP A 59 7.86 5.68 15.41
N ALA A 60 6.71 5.82 14.72
CA ALA A 60 5.41 5.52 15.28
C ALA A 60 5.26 4.03 15.65
N LEU A 61 5.73 3.13 14.77
CA LEU A 61 5.75 1.68 15.04
C LEU A 61 6.65 1.34 16.24
N ARG A 62 7.83 1.95 16.32
CA ARG A 62 8.76 1.77 17.46
C ARG A 62 8.14 2.24 18.78
N ALA A 63 7.47 3.38 18.77
CA ALA A 63 6.79 3.92 19.95
C ALA A 63 5.65 2.99 20.41
N GLU A 64 4.86 2.46 19.49
CA GLU A 64 3.82 1.48 19.79
C GLU A 64 4.40 0.18 20.38
N GLN A 65 5.48 -0.35 19.80
CA GLN A 65 6.15 -1.54 20.33
C GLN A 65 6.71 -1.29 21.74
N TRP A 66 7.28 -0.12 21.98
CA TRP A 66 7.72 0.28 23.32
C TRP A 66 6.54 0.33 24.30
N LEU A 67 5.40 0.90 23.90
CA LEU A 67 4.20 0.98 24.73
C LEU A 67 3.65 -0.42 25.08
N HIS A 68 3.67 -1.35 24.13
CA HIS A 68 3.29 -2.75 24.36
C HIS A 68 4.16 -3.40 25.46
N ASN A 69 5.47 -3.13 25.44
CA ASN A 69 6.43 -3.63 26.43
C ASN A 69 6.40 -2.87 27.77
N ASN A 70 5.66 -1.76 27.88
CA ASN A 70 5.62 -0.90 29.06
C ASN A 70 4.16 -0.64 29.51
N PRO A 71 3.45 -1.66 30.02
CA PRO A 71 2.04 -1.55 30.41
C PRO A 71 1.79 -0.49 31.50
N GLN A 72 2.78 -0.20 32.33
CA GLN A 72 2.76 0.82 33.38
C GLN A 72 2.80 2.27 32.86
N ALA A 73 3.01 2.47 31.55
CA ALA A 73 3.06 3.81 30.97
C ALA A 73 1.78 4.60 31.26
N GLY A 74 1.95 5.88 31.65
CA GLY A 74 0.86 6.76 32.03
C GLY A 74 -0.15 6.99 30.91
N ALA A 75 -1.40 7.28 31.29
CA ALA A 75 -2.52 7.40 30.35
C ALA A 75 -2.31 8.47 29.26
N VAL A 76 -1.65 9.58 29.59
CA VAL A 76 -1.35 10.66 28.62
C VAL A 76 -0.37 10.18 27.55
N GLN A 77 0.74 9.54 27.96
CA GLN A 77 1.76 9.02 27.04
C GLN A 77 1.18 7.92 26.15
N ARG A 78 0.40 7.01 26.74
CA ARG A 78 -0.34 5.97 26.02
C ARG A 78 -1.21 6.56 24.91
N ARG A 79 -2.04 7.57 25.23
CA ARG A 79 -2.89 8.24 24.23
C ARG A 79 -2.09 8.87 23.12
N LYS A 80 -0.98 9.56 23.45
CA LYS A 80 -0.11 10.19 22.45
C LYS A 80 0.48 9.18 21.47
N ILE A 81 1.03 8.08 21.97
CA ILE A 81 1.63 7.01 21.12
C ILE A 81 0.56 6.38 20.23
N LYS A 82 -0.63 6.09 20.78
CA LYS A 82 -1.75 5.54 20.00
C LYS A 82 -2.24 6.48 18.91
N GLN A 83 -2.30 7.78 19.20
CA GLN A 83 -2.65 8.79 18.21
C GLN A 83 -1.58 8.86 17.11
N GLN A 84 -0.30 8.92 17.48
CA GLN A 84 0.80 8.95 16.52
C GLN A 84 0.79 7.73 15.59
N LEU A 85 0.50 6.53 16.12
CA LEU A 85 0.35 5.34 15.30
C LEU A 85 -0.82 5.46 14.34
N ARG A 86 -1.97 5.96 14.79
CA ARG A 86 -3.13 6.20 13.93
C ARG A 86 -2.77 7.16 12.80
N ASP A 87 -2.17 8.30 13.11
CA ASP A 87 -1.83 9.34 12.13
C ASP A 87 -0.83 8.83 11.08
N ALA A 88 0.05 7.89 11.44
CA ALA A 88 0.98 7.27 10.50
C ALA A 88 0.30 6.41 9.43
N PHE A 89 -0.89 5.85 9.71
CA PHE A 89 -1.61 4.94 8.81
C PHE A 89 -2.99 5.44 8.38
N TYR A 90 -3.43 6.59 8.89
CA TYR A 90 -4.72 7.18 8.60
C TYR A 90 -4.60 8.70 8.50
N VAL A 91 -4.75 9.22 7.28
CA VAL A 91 -4.83 10.66 7.03
C VAL A 91 -6.27 11.12 7.23
N ASP A 92 -6.52 11.88 8.29
CA ASP A 92 -7.86 12.37 8.65
C ASP A 92 -8.25 13.65 7.89
N GLU A 93 -7.99 13.68 6.58
CA GLU A 93 -8.26 14.82 5.72
C GLU A 93 -9.29 14.42 4.65
N PRO A 94 -10.43 15.12 4.54
CA PRO A 94 -11.46 14.78 3.56
C PRO A 94 -10.93 14.71 2.12
N GLN A 95 -10.08 15.67 1.74
CA GLN A 95 -9.50 15.72 0.39
C GLN A 95 -8.64 14.49 0.08
N TRP A 96 -7.76 14.09 0.99
CA TRP A 96 -6.93 12.90 0.80
C TRP A 96 -7.79 11.63 0.61
N LYS A 97 -8.85 11.48 1.41
CA LYS A 97 -9.79 10.35 1.30
C LYS A 97 -10.52 10.34 -0.03
N GLU A 98 -10.95 11.51 -0.52
CA GLU A 98 -11.57 11.65 -1.84
C GLU A 98 -10.60 11.28 -2.97
N GLU A 99 -9.35 11.71 -2.89
CA GLU A 99 -8.31 11.40 -3.87
C GLU A 99 -8.02 9.89 -3.94
N VAL A 100 -7.90 9.21 -2.80
CA VAL A 100 -7.76 7.74 -2.72
C VAL A 100 -8.91 7.04 -3.43
N LEU A 101 -10.16 7.43 -3.13
CA LEU A 101 -11.34 6.83 -3.74
C LEU A 101 -11.40 7.10 -5.24
N ARG A 102 -11.08 8.32 -5.66
CA ARG A 102 -11.04 8.71 -7.08
C ARG A 102 -10.02 7.88 -7.84
N GLN A 103 -8.79 7.78 -7.35
CA GLN A 103 -7.73 7.01 -8.00
C GLN A 103 -8.07 5.51 -8.03
N GLY A 104 -8.53 4.95 -6.91
CA GLY A 104 -8.90 3.53 -6.83
C GLY A 104 -10.01 3.16 -7.82
N ARG A 105 -11.04 4.02 -7.97
CA ARG A 105 -12.11 3.81 -8.94
C ARG A 105 -11.61 3.88 -10.38
N GLU A 106 -10.75 4.84 -10.68
CA GLU A 106 -10.19 4.97 -12.03
C GLU A 106 -9.33 3.75 -12.40
N VAL A 107 -8.47 3.29 -11.49
CA VAL A 107 -7.64 2.09 -11.70
C VAL A 107 -8.50 0.83 -11.90
N ALA A 108 -9.59 0.69 -11.13
CA ALA A 108 -10.52 -0.42 -11.28
C ALA A 108 -11.23 -0.38 -12.65
N ARG A 109 -11.67 0.81 -13.09
CA ARG A 109 -12.28 1.00 -14.41
C ARG A 109 -11.30 0.67 -15.53
N GLN A 110 -10.05 1.11 -15.42
CA GLN A 110 -8.97 0.78 -16.35
C GLN A 110 -8.72 -0.73 -16.42
N ALA A 111 -8.75 -1.43 -15.28
CA ALA A 111 -8.61 -2.88 -15.24
C ALA A 111 -9.77 -3.59 -15.97
N LEU A 112 -11.02 -3.13 -15.82
CA LEU A 112 -12.17 -3.67 -16.55
C LEU A 112 -12.06 -3.47 -18.06
N VAL A 113 -11.62 -2.28 -18.49
CA VAL A 113 -11.37 -2.00 -19.91
C VAL A 113 -10.25 -2.90 -20.44
N GLY A 114 -9.17 -3.07 -19.69
CA GLY A 114 -8.06 -3.94 -20.06
C GLY A 114 -8.42 -5.43 -20.10
N LEU A 115 -9.37 -5.88 -19.27
CA LEU A 115 -9.90 -7.25 -19.34
C LEU A 115 -10.77 -7.48 -20.58
N ALA A 116 -11.43 -6.44 -21.08
CA ALA A 116 -12.29 -6.51 -22.26
C ALA A 116 -11.55 -6.27 -23.60
N SER A 117 -10.24 -5.98 -23.55
CA SER A 117 -9.41 -5.64 -24.72
C SER A 117 -8.75 -6.84 -25.38
#